data_AF-A0AAU3NDV2-F1
#
_entry.id   AF-A0AAU3NDV2-F1
#
_cell.length_a   1.000
_cell.length_b   1.000
_cell.length_c   1.000
_cell.angle_alpha   90.00
_cell.angle_beta   90.00
_cell.angle_gamma   90.00
#
_symmetry.space_group_name_H-M   'P 1'
#
loop_
_entity.id
_entity.type
_entity.pdbx_description
1 polymer ?
#
loop_
_entity_poly.entity_id
_entity_poly.type
_entity_poly.pdbx_seq_one_letter_code
_entity_poly.pdbx_strand_id
1 'polypeptide(L)'
;MQADGTVTVPVGGLRGQFSCQLTGLIITDGHGDQAVYGSSLGAPDIDATLTNIPDTVLPTVDAVTVTPGTVAANDTQTWIKLTIDLSASTAGVNGLDLYLVDASGHVDSIQSGGVSTTFSGPLDEYFTLPQGTAPGTYTIGFTLQDQGYKTVSYGLPGSGSQPMPGGPVTLRVTDPATAR
;
A
#
# COMPACT_ATOMS: atom_id res chain seq x y z
N MET A 1 7.66 3.40 13.10
CA MET A 1 7.85 2.45 14.21
C MET A 1 6.56 1.68 14.37
N GLN A 2 6.62 0.36 14.39
CA GLN A 2 5.48 -0.50 14.62
C GLN A 2 5.15 -0.54 16.13
N ALA A 3 3.96 -1.03 16.49
CA ALA A 3 3.51 -1.08 17.88
C ALA A 3 4.39 -1.97 18.78
N ASP A 4 5.13 -2.90 18.19
CA ASP A 4 6.10 -3.78 18.85
C ASP A 4 7.49 -3.15 19.05
N GLY A 5 7.67 -1.88 18.64
CA GLY A 5 8.95 -1.16 18.74
C GLY A 5 9.91 -1.39 17.56
N THR A 6 9.51 -2.14 16.53
CA THR A 6 10.35 -2.36 15.35
C THR A 6 10.26 -1.20 14.34
N VAL A 7 11.31 -1.04 13.54
CA VAL A 7 11.34 -0.09 12.41
C VAL A 7 12.04 -0.74 11.23
N THR A 8 11.47 -0.59 10.03
CA THR A 8 12.11 -0.95 8.77
C THR A 8 12.50 0.34 8.06
N VAL A 9 13.79 0.47 7.72
CA VAL A 9 14.32 1.63 7.00
C VAL A 9 14.69 1.20 5.58
N PRO A 10 14.03 1.72 4.53
CA PRO A 10 14.41 1.42 3.16
C PRO A 10 15.74 2.10 2.83
N VAL A 11 16.70 1.31 2.32
CA VAL A 11 17.98 1.82 1.80
C VAL A 11 18.09 1.46 0.33
N GLY A 12 18.26 2.46 -0.54
CA GLY A 12 18.41 2.25 -1.97
C GLY A 12 19.84 1.82 -2.34
N GLY A 13 19.97 0.67 -3.00
CA GLY A 13 21.23 0.19 -3.58
C GLY A 13 21.38 0.52 -5.07
N LEU A 14 22.62 0.45 -5.59
CA LEU A 14 22.88 0.52 -7.02
C LEU A 14 22.37 -0.74 -7.74
N ARG A 15 21.95 -0.60 -9.01
CA ARG A 15 21.53 -1.75 -9.85
C ARG A 15 22.70 -2.70 -10.11
N GLY A 16 22.47 -4.02 -10.02
CA GLY A 16 23.34 -5.05 -10.62
C GLY A 16 23.98 -6.06 -9.67
N GLN A 17 24.21 -5.71 -8.41
CA GLN A 17 24.55 -6.58 -7.28
C GLN A 17 24.92 -5.61 -6.15
N PHE A 18 24.20 -5.66 -5.05
CA PHE A 18 24.44 -4.79 -3.91
C PHE A 18 25.02 -5.65 -2.78
N SER A 19 26.30 -5.45 -2.46
CA SER A 19 26.91 -5.94 -1.24
C SER A 19 27.58 -4.76 -0.56
N CYS A 20 27.12 -4.38 0.62
CA CYS A 20 27.79 -3.34 1.41
C CYS A 20 27.90 -3.72 2.88
N GLN A 21 28.95 -3.23 3.51
CA GLN A 21 29.11 -3.30 4.95
C GLN A 21 28.47 -2.05 5.56
N LEU A 22 27.61 -2.24 6.57
CA LEU A 22 27.04 -1.12 7.30
C LEU A 22 28.11 -0.55 8.24
N THR A 23 28.65 0.63 7.93
CA THR A 23 29.71 1.27 8.75
C THR A 23 29.17 2.20 9.82
N GLY A 24 27.87 2.51 9.76
CA GLY A 24 27.17 3.24 10.80
C GLY A 24 25.68 3.46 10.50
N LEU A 25 24.91 3.64 11.57
CA LEU A 25 23.47 3.94 11.55
C LEU A 25 23.19 4.99 12.64
N ILE A 26 22.44 6.03 12.29
CA ILE A 26 22.00 7.06 13.22
C ILE A 26 20.47 7.11 13.18
N ILE A 27 19.84 6.96 14.34
CA ILE A 27 18.40 7.15 14.53
C ILE A 27 18.22 8.32 15.48
N THR A 28 17.55 9.37 15.02
CA THR A 28 17.24 10.56 15.83
C THR A 28 15.80 10.51 16.28
N ASP A 29 15.54 10.75 17.56
CA ASP A 29 14.19 10.85 18.10
C ASP A 29 13.56 12.24 17.88
N GLY A 30 12.31 12.42 18.32
CA GLY A 30 11.60 13.70 18.19
C GLY A 30 12.12 14.83 19.10
N HIS A 31 12.99 14.51 20.06
CA HIS A 31 13.63 15.46 20.96
C HIS A 31 15.07 15.82 20.53
N GLY A 32 15.60 15.16 19.51
CA GLY A 32 16.94 15.36 18.99
C GLY A 32 18.00 14.43 19.58
N ASP A 33 17.61 13.51 20.47
CA ASP A 33 18.49 12.48 21.00
C ASP A 33 18.77 11.42 19.93
N GLN A 34 19.97 10.82 19.97
CA GLN A 34 20.45 9.91 18.92
C GLN A 34 20.83 8.55 19.47
N ALA A 35 20.35 7.49 18.80
CA ALA A 35 20.89 6.15 18.92
C ALA A 35 21.84 5.89 17.73
N VAL A 36 23.07 5.46 18.03
CA VAL A 36 24.15 5.36 17.05
C VAL A 36 24.80 3.98 17.08
N TYR A 37 25.10 3.47 15.89
CA TYR A 37 25.96 2.29 15.68
C TYR A 37 27.08 2.63 14.70
N GLY A 38 28.19 1.89 14.79
CA GLY A 38 29.35 2.01 13.90
C GLY A 38 30.55 2.70 14.54
N SER A 39 31.72 2.07 14.44
CA SER A 39 33.00 2.56 14.97
C SER A 39 33.41 3.89 14.35
N SER A 40 33.01 4.13 13.08
CA SER A 40 33.19 5.42 12.41
C SER A 40 32.48 6.59 13.11
N LEU A 41 31.47 6.29 13.93
CA LEU A 41 30.70 7.23 14.72
C LEU A 41 30.98 7.12 16.24
N GLY A 42 32.01 6.36 16.64
CA GLY A 42 32.36 6.15 18.05
C GLY A 42 31.43 5.19 18.82
N ALA A 43 30.64 4.37 18.11
CA ALA A 43 29.71 3.40 18.67
C ALA A 43 30.12 1.95 18.31
N PRO A 44 29.53 0.92 18.96
CA PRO A 44 29.76 -0.47 18.59
C PRO A 44 29.39 -0.75 17.13
N ASP A 45 30.22 -1.52 16.42
CA ASP A 45 29.92 -1.95 15.06
C ASP A 45 28.72 -2.91 15.03
N ILE A 46 27.91 -2.79 13.97
CA ILE A 46 26.96 -3.84 13.59
C ILE A 46 27.71 -4.75 12.63
N ASP A 47 27.96 -5.99 13.03
CA ASP A 47 28.53 -7.01 12.14
C ASP A 47 27.44 -7.54 11.19
N ALA A 48 27.05 -6.70 10.23
CA ALA A 48 26.09 -7.03 9.19
C ALA A 48 26.61 -6.64 7.81
N THR A 49 26.50 -7.57 6.87
CA THR A 49 26.68 -7.33 5.44
C THR A 49 25.32 -7.35 4.77
N LEU A 50 24.95 -6.24 4.15
CA LEU A 50 23.74 -6.16 3.34
C LEU A 50 24.07 -6.73 1.97
N THR A 51 23.48 -7.89 1.64
CA THR A 51 23.61 -8.52 0.33
C THR A 51 22.26 -8.47 -0.37
N ASN A 52 22.26 -8.24 -1.69
CA ASN A 52 21.02 -8.22 -2.45
C ASN A 52 20.34 -9.59 -2.38
N ILE A 53 19.04 -9.57 -2.11
CA ILE A 53 18.17 -10.73 -2.23
C ILE A 53 17.30 -10.45 -3.45
N PRO A 54 17.33 -11.32 -4.48
CA PRO A 54 16.40 -11.18 -5.60
C PRO A 54 14.97 -11.20 -5.08
N ASP A 55 14.19 -10.21 -5.47
CA ASP A 55 12.78 -10.27 -5.21
C ASP A 55 12.15 -11.36 -6.09
N THR A 56 11.52 -12.34 -5.44
CA THR A 56 10.86 -13.49 -6.06
C THR A 56 9.41 -13.65 -5.59
N VAL A 57 8.93 -12.81 -4.69
CA VAL A 57 7.66 -12.98 -3.99
C VAL A 57 6.72 -11.84 -4.38
N LEU A 58 5.51 -12.16 -4.83
CA LEU A 58 4.50 -11.12 -5.09
C LEU A 58 4.05 -10.47 -3.77
N PRO A 59 3.61 -9.20 -3.79
CA PRO A 59 2.92 -8.62 -2.64
C PRO A 59 1.72 -9.48 -2.23
N THR A 60 1.49 -9.57 -0.93
CA THR A 60 0.37 -10.34 -0.36
C THR A 60 -0.43 -9.45 0.57
N VAL A 61 -1.74 -9.72 0.62
CA VAL A 61 -2.71 -8.91 1.35
C VAL A 61 -3.41 -9.83 2.35
N ASP A 62 -3.49 -9.41 3.61
CA ASP A 62 -4.14 -10.15 4.69
C ASP A 62 -5.61 -9.72 4.84
N ALA A 63 -5.89 -8.42 4.68
CA ALA A 63 -7.23 -7.86 4.80
C ALA A 63 -7.38 -6.58 3.96
N VAL A 64 -8.62 -6.28 3.56
CA VAL A 64 -8.97 -5.03 2.88
C VAL A 64 -10.26 -4.47 3.47
N THR A 65 -10.30 -3.17 3.70
CA THR A 65 -11.50 -2.48 4.16
C THR A 65 -11.69 -1.14 3.45
N VAL A 66 -12.94 -0.71 3.33
CA VAL A 66 -13.30 0.60 2.77
C VAL A 66 -14.23 1.34 3.73
N THR A 67 -13.95 2.62 4.00
CA THR A 67 -14.76 3.45 4.90
C THR A 67 -14.83 4.90 4.39
N PRO A 68 -16.03 5.49 4.23
CA PRO A 68 -17.34 4.88 4.43
C PRO A 68 -17.65 3.85 3.33
N GLY A 69 -18.45 2.84 3.68
CA GLY A 69 -18.93 1.84 2.70
C GLY A 69 -20.13 2.32 1.87
N THR A 70 -20.59 3.56 2.05
CA THR A 70 -21.71 4.14 1.30
C THR A 70 -21.50 5.63 1.08
N VAL A 71 -21.70 6.10 -0.15
CA VAL A 71 -21.58 7.51 -0.58
C VAL A 71 -22.69 7.83 -1.59
N ALA A 72 -23.17 9.08 -1.64
CA ALA A 72 -24.16 9.49 -2.63
C ALA A 72 -23.49 9.79 -3.99
N ALA A 73 -24.18 9.51 -5.11
CA ALA A 73 -23.64 9.69 -6.47
C ALA A 73 -23.19 11.12 -6.79
N ASN A 74 -23.75 12.12 -6.11
CA ASN A 74 -23.38 13.53 -6.27
C ASN A 74 -22.33 14.02 -5.24
N ASP A 75 -21.93 13.17 -4.30
CA ASP A 75 -20.93 13.49 -3.29
C ASP A 75 -19.53 13.14 -3.80
N THR A 76 -18.89 14.14 -4.40
CA THR A 76 -17.51 14.07 -4.93
C THR A 76 -16.48 14.64 -3.95
N GLN A 77 -16.90 14.94 -2.71
CA GLN A 77 -16.06 15.60 -1.70
C GLN A 77 -15.72 14.71 -0.51
N THR A 78 -16.58 13.74 -0.19
CA THR A 78 -16.29 12.77 0.86
C THR A 78 -15.07 11.94 0.50
N TRP A 79 -14.07 12.00 1.39
CA TRP A 79 -12.90 11.15 1.31
C TRP A 79 -13.26 9.74 1.75
N ILE A 80 -13.06 8.78 0.86
CA ILE A 80 -13.21 7.35 1.09
C ILE A 80 -11.84 6.78 1.37
N LYS A 81 -11.68 6.21 2.56
CA LYS A 81 -10.48 5.53 2.99
C LYS A 81 -10.51 4.08 2.54
N LEU A 82 -9.50 3.68 1.80
CA LEU A 82 -9.14 2.29 1.55
C LEU A 82 -7.98 1.92 2.47
N THR A 83 -8.14 0.84 3.24
CA THR A 83 -7.05 0.26 4.02
C THR A 83 -6.77 -1.14 3.47
N ILE A 84 -5.54 -1.36 3.01
CA ILE A 84 -5.02 -2.65 2.55
C ILE A 84 -3.99 -3.08 3.57
N ASP A 85 -4.27 -4.15 4.31
CA ASP A 85 -3.33 -4.73 5.26
C ASP A 85 -2.38 -5.68 4.53
N LEU A 86 -1.12 -5.32 4.46
CA LEU A 86 -0.09 -6.05 3.72
C LEU A 86 0.60 -7.07 4.63
N SER A 87 0.69 -8.30 4.14
CA SER A 87 1.56 -9.28 4.77
C SER A 87 3.03 -8.84 4.61
N ALA A 88 3.88 -9.23 5.54
CA ALA A 88 5.27 -8.81 5.53
C ALA A 88 6.01 -9.23 4.25
N SER A 89 6.66 -8.26 3.60
CA SER A 89 7.48 -8.43 2.40
C SER A 89 8.83 -7.77 2.56
N THR A 90 9.87 -8.30 1.89
CA THR A 90 11.18 -7.65 1.75
C THR A 90 11.22 -6.62 0.62
N ALA A 91 10.32 -6.76 -0.37
CA ALA A 91 10.11 -5.78 -1.43
C ALA A 91 8.87 -4.98 -1.03
N GLY A 92 9.06 -3.88 -0.31
CA GLY A 92 7.96 -3.03 0.16
C GLY A 92 7.11 -2.56 -1.02
N VAL A 93 5.79 -2.47 -0.80
CA VAL A 93 4.83 -1.97 -1.79
C VAL A 93 4.99 -0.46 -1.91
N ASN A 94 5.14 0.04 -3.13
CA ASN A 94 5.33 1.47 -3.41
C ASN A 94 4.50 1.98 -4.61
N GLY A 95 3.66 1.15 -5.20
CA GLY A 95 2.69 1.55 -6.22
C GLY A 95 1.30 0.99 -5.96
N LEU A 96 0.28 1.79 -6.27
CA LEU A 96 -1.13 1.41 -6.23
C LEU A 96 -1.85 1.98 -7.45
N ASP A 97 -2.54 1.10 -8.18
CA ASP A 97 -3.62 1.48 -9.09
C ASP A 97 -4.95 1.04 -8.46
N LEU A 98 -5.91 1.95 -8.38
CA LEU A 98 -7.21 1.76 -7.74
C LEU A 98 -8.34 1.86 -8.77
N TYR A 99 -9.32 0.97 -8.65
CA TYR A 99 -10.44 0.84 -9.58
C TYR A 99 -11.78 0.66 -8.87
N LEU A 100 -12.85 1.14 -9.50
CA LEU A 100 -14.22 0.72 -9.21
C LEU A 100 -14.67 -0.27 -10.27
N VAL A 101 -15.19 -1.43 -9.84
CA VAL A 101 -15.73 -2.47 -10.72
C VAL A 101 -17.23 -2.55 -10.55
N ASP A 102 -17.99 -2.28 -11.59
CA ASP A 102 -19.45 -2.32 -11.54
C ASP A 102 -20.02 -3.75 -11.61
N ALA A 103 -21.33 -3.89 -11.47
CA ALA A 103 -22.01 -5.19 -11.49
C ALA A 103 -21.93 -5.93 -12.85
N SER A 104 -21.61 -5.23 -13.93
CA SER A 104 -21.37 -5.82 -15.26
C SER A 104 -19.91 -6.28 -15.45
N GLY A 105 -19.02 -5.91 -14.52
CA GLY A 105 -17.58 -6.12 -14.62
C GLY A 105 -16.86 -5.01 -15.38
N HIS A 106 -17.50 -3.86 -15.64
CA HIS A 106 -16.83 -2.68 -16.17
C HIS A 106 -15.87 -2.12 -15.12
N VAL A 107 -14.70 -1.67 -15.55
CA VAL A 107 -13.62 -1.20 -14.67
C VAL A 107 -13.33 0.26 -14.95
N ASP A 108 -13.56 1.10 -13.94
CA ASP A 108 -13.23 2.52 -13.96
C ASP A 108 -11.98 2.79 -13.12
N SER A 109 -10.96 3.41 -13.72
CA SER A 109 -9.74 3.82 -13.02
C SER A 109 -10.00 5.05 -12.15
N ILE A 110 -9.60 4.98 -10.89
CA ILE A 110 -9.80 6.05 -9.89
C ILE A 110 -8.50 6.80 -9.64
N GLN A 111 -7.42 6.05 -9.41
CA GLN A 111 -6.12 6.58 -9.07
C GLN A 111 -5.05 5.61 -9.59
N SER A 112 -3.91 6.16 -9.98
CA SER A 112 -2.72 5.41 -10.34
C SER A 112 -1.49 6.19 -9.89
N GLY A 113 -0.54 5.52 -9.25
CA GLY A 113 0.73 6.15 -8.92
C GLY A 113 1.48 5.54 -7.75
N GLY A 114 2.47 6.29 -7.28
CA GLY A 114 3.31 5.91 -6.16
C GLY A 114 2.63 6.17 -4.82
N VAL A 115 2.84 5.27 -3.87
CA VAL A 115 2.38 5.37 -2.48
C VAL A 115 3.58 5.37 -1.53
N SER A 116 3.34 5.73 -0.26
CA SER A 116 4.37 5.55 0.76
C SER A 116 4.78 4.09 0.85
N THR A 117 6.08 3.81 0.91
CA THR A 117 6.55 2.42 0.90
C THR A 117 6.13 1.69 2.18
N THR A 118 5.37 0.61 2.02
CA THR A 118 4.87 -0.22 3.14
C THR A 118 5.40 -1.65 3.01
N PHE A 119 6.10 -2.11 4.04
CA PHE A 119 6.67 -3.46 4.09
C PHE A 119 5.76 -4.48 4.79
N SER A 120 4.88 -4.01 5.67
CA SER A 120 3.89 -4.80 6.41
C SER A 120 2.87 -3.85 7.03
N GLY A 121 1.69 -4.37 7.34
CA GLY A 121 0.65 -3.60 8.01
C GLY A 121 -0.15 -2.72 7.05
N PRO A 122 -0.87 -1.71 7.58
CA PRO A 122 -1.82 -0.94 6.79
C PRO A 122 -1.11 -0.02 5.79
N LEU A 123 -1.49 -0.17 4.53
CA LEU A 123 -1.39 0.83 3.48
C LEU A 123 -2.75 1.55 3.42
N ASP A 124 -2.75 2.82 3.81
CA ASP A 124 -3.93 3.67 3.82
C ASP A 124 -3.92 4.64 2.63
N GLU A 125 -4.97 4.60 1.82
CA GLU A 125 -5.16 5.50 0.68
C GLU A 125 -6.53 6.14 0.71
N TYR A 126 -6.62 7.36 0.19
CA TYR A 126 -7.84 8.15 0.25
C TYR A 126 -8.20 8.65 -1.15
N PHE A 127 -9.46 8.43 -1.53
CA PHE A 127 -9.99 8.85 -2.83
C PHE A 127 -11.38 9.45 -2.67
N THR A 128 -11.84 10.20 -3.68
CA THR A 128 -13.23 10.66 -3.76
C THR A 128 -13.96 9.93 -4.88
N LEU A 129 -15.29 9.91 -4.81
CA LEU A 129 -16.09 9.31 -5.87
C LEU A 129 -15.92 10.11 -7.18
N PRO A 130 -15.61 9.47 -8.33
CA PRO A 130 -15.55 10.16 -9.60
C PRO A 130 -16.88 10.83 -9.95
N GLN A 131 -16.80 12.01 -10.57
CA GLN A 131 -17.98 12.72 -11.02
C GLN A 131 -18.76 11.88 -12.05
N GLY A 132 -20.07 11.75 -11.84
CA GLY A 132 -20.94 11.01 -12.75
C GLY A 132 -21.01 9.50 -12.48
N THR A 133 -20.40 9.01 -11.39
CA THR A 133 -20.57 7.61 -10.96
C THR A 133 -22.05 7.33 -10.71
N ALA A 134 -22.60 6.32 -11.39
CA ALA A 134 -24.00 5.96 -11.26
C ALA A 134 -24.30 5.33 -9.88
N PRO A 135 -25.55 5.45 -9.38
CA PRO A 135 -26.00 4.67 -8.24
C PRO A 135 -25.85 3.16 -8.51
N GLY A 136 -25.31 2.43 -7.55
CA GLY A 136 -24.97 1.02 -7.72
C GLY A 136 -24.13 0.46 -6.58
N THR A 137 -23.80 -0.83 -6.67
CA THR A 137 -22.79 -1.46 -5.81
C THR A 137 -21.56 -1.74 -6.66
N TYR A 138 -20.42 -1.25 -6.21
CA TYR A 138 -19.13 -1.39 -6.88
C TYR A 138 -18.22 -2.26 -6.03
N THR A 139 -17.45 -3.15 -6.67
CA THR A 139 -16.35 -3.85 -6.02
C THR A 139 -15.10 -2.97 -6.11
N ILE A 140 -14.35 -2.88 -5.01
CA ILE A 140 -13.02 -2.24 -5.01
C ILE A 140 -12.05 -3.21 -5.69
N GLY A 141 -11.45 -2.76 -6.79
CA GLY A 141 -10.34 -3.46 -7.45
C GLY A 141 -9.05 -2.67 -7.28
N PHE A 142 -7.91 -3.34 -7.19
CA PHE A 142 -6.62 -2.67 -7.14
C PHE A 142 -5.47 -3.52 -7.67
N THR A 143 -4.40 -2.86 -8.10
CA THR A 143 -3.11 -3.48 -8.43
C THR A 143 -2.03 -2.87 -7.55
N LEU A 144 -1.29 -3.73 -6.86
CA LEU A 144 -0.12 -3.34 -6.08
C LEU A 144 1.15 -3.55 -6.91
N GLN A 145 2.12 -2.66 -6.73
CA GLN A 145 3.48 -2.83 -7.23
C GLN A 145 4.47 -2.67 -6.08
N ASP A 146 5.45 -3.57 -6.01
CA ASP A 146 6.58 -3.43 -5.09
C ASP A 146 7.80 -2.77 -5.75
N GLN A 147 8.78 -2.47 -4.89
CA GLN A 147 10.08 -1.93 -5.31
C GLN A 147 10.87 -2.87 -6.23
N GLY A 148 10.52 -4.16 -6.27
CA GLY A 148 11.05 -5.16 -7.21
C GLY A 148 10.35 -5.17 -8.57
N TYR A 149 9.39 -4.26 -8.78
CA TYR A 149 8.53 -4.13 -9.95
C TYR A 149 7.58 -5.30 -10.18
N LYS A 150 7.37 -6.17 -9.20
CA LYS A 150 6.34 -7.19 -9.30
C LYS A 150 4.98 -6.59 -9.03
N THR A 151 3.98 -7.12 -9.71
CA THR A 151 2.61 -6.64 -9.60
C THR A 151 1.66 -7.77 -9.26
N VAL A 152 0.63 -7.43 -8.50
CA VAL A 152 -0.47 -8.33 -8.16
C VAL A 152 -1.76 -7.54 -8.12
N SER A 153 -2.83 -8.10 -8.68
CA SER A 153 -4.14 -7.46 -8.69
C SER A 153 -5.14 -8.21 -7.81
N TYR A 154 -6.09 -7.49 -7.22
CA TYR A 154 -7.18 -8.02 -6.42
C TYR A 154 -8.50 -7.35 -6.84
N GLY A 155 -9.61 -8.09 -6.77
CA GLY A 155 -10.95 -7.57 -7.06
C GLY A 155 -11.23 -7.18 -8.51
N LEU A 156 -10.30 -7.43 -9.44
CA LEU A 156 -10.50 -7.17 -10.87
C LEU A 156 -11.14 -8.39 -11.58
N PRO A 157 -11.95 -8.17 -12.63
CA PRO A 157 -12.51 -9.25 -13.41
C PRO A 157 -11.42 -10.00 -14.22
N GLY A 158 -11.62 -11.30 -14.44
CA GLY A 158 -10.73 -12.15 -15.23
C GLY A 158 -9.74 -12.99 -14.42
N SER A 159 -8.94 -13.81 -15.11
CA SER A 159 -8.09 -14.84 -14.50
C SER A 159 -6.75 -14.34 -13.92
N GLY A 160 -6.44 -13.05 -14.07
CA GLY A 160 -5.19 -12.44 -13.58
C GLY A 160 -5.30 -11.83 -12.18
N SER A 161 -6.51 -11.69 -11.64
CA SER A 161 -6.74 -11.14 -10.30
C SER A 161 -6.72 -12.25 -9.25
N GLN A 162 -6.05 -11.98 -8.14
CA GLN A 162 -6.17 -12.78 -6.93
C GLN A 162 -7.56 -12.57 -6.29
N PRO A 163 -8.09 -13.59 -5.59
CA PRO A 163 -9.28 -13.41 -4.78
C PRO A 163 -9.00 -12.43 -3.64
N MET A 164 -9.98 -11.58 -3.33
CA MET A 164 -9.89 -10.65 -2.22
C MET A 164 -9.90 -11.43 -0.88
N PRO A 165 -8.94 -11.19 0.03
CA PRO A 165 -8.97 -11.78 1.37
C PRO A 165 -10.27 -11.42 2.10
N GLY A 166 -10.97 -12.41 2.65
CA GLY A 166 -12.27 -12.21 3.32
C GLY A 166 -13.46 -11.99 2.39
N GLY A 167 -13.27 -12.03 1.06
CA GLY A 167 -14.31 -11.83 0.06
C GLY A 167 -14.32 -10.41 -0.53
N PRO A 168 -15.17 -10.15 -1.53
CA PRO A 168 -15.19 -8.86 -2.23
C PRO A 168 -15.47 -7.69 -1.27
N VAL A 169 -14.65 -6.65 -1.36
CA VAL A 169 -14.88 -5.37 -0.67
C VAL A 169 -15.70 -4.47 -1.58
N THR A 170 -16.82 -3.95 -1.07
CA THR A 170 -17.79 -3.19 -1.88
C THR A 170 -18.03 -1.79 -1.36
N LEU A 171 -18.19 -0.84 -2.28
CA LEU A 171 -18.69 0.51 -2.04
C LEU A 171 -20.11 0.64 -2.61
N ARG A 172 -21.06 1.10 -1.80
CA ARG A 172 -22.42 1.39 -2.25
C ARG A 172 -22.58 2.85 -2.63
N VAL A 173 -22.91 3.11 -3.89
CA VAL A 173 -23.27 4.45 -4.37
C VAL A 173 -24.79 4.58 -4.38
N THR A 174 -25.35 5.54 -3.65
CA THR A 174 -26.80 5.77 -3.60
C THR A 174 -27.22 6.90 -4.51
N ASP A 175 -28.51 6.96 -4.83
CA ASP A 175 -29.10 8.15 -5.43
C ASP A 175 -28.77 9.40 -4.59
N PRO A 176 -28.59 10.56 -5.22
CA PRO A 176 -28.55 11.84 -4.52
C PRO A 176 -29.79 11.96 -3.63
N ALA A 177 -29.61 12.41 -2.39
CA ALA A 177 -30.77 12.77 -1.58
C ALA A 177 -31.57 13.83 -2.34
N THR A 178 -32.81 13.51 -2.73
CA THR A 178 -33.74 14.52 -3.27
C THR A 178 -33.88 15.63 -2.23
N ALA A 179 -33.45 16.84 -2.56
CA ALA A 179 -33.75 18.02 -1.77
C ALA A 179 -35.28 18.12 -1.65
N ARG A 180 -35.79 18.00 -0.43
CA ARG A 180 -37.18 18.29 -0.09
C ARG A 180 -37.35 19.76 0.21
#